data_AF-A0A958QPH3-F1
#
_entry.id   AF-A0A958QPH3-F1
#
_cell.length_a   1.000
_cell.length_b   1.000
_cell.length_c   1.000
_cell.angle_alpha   90.00
_cell.angle_beta   90.00
_cell.angle_gamma   90.00
#
_symmetry.space_group_name_H-M   'P 1'
#
loop_
_entity.id
_entity.type
_entity.pdbx_description
1 polymer ?
#
loop_
_entity_poly.entity_id
_entity_poly.type
_entity_poly.pdbx_seq_one_letter_code
_entity_poly.pdbx_strand_id
1 'polypeptide(L)'
;MSQSSHGDSEHHVVPLSSYQKVLGALLVLTVLTVAVAKPVSGFDAGMFNTFIAFSIATIKAVLVLAIFMGLKYDKKLYLVIFLTGIFFLIVMFSFSVLDIYTRIYVNPTL
;
A
#
# COMPACT_ATOMS: atom_id res chain seq x y z
N MET A 1 27.55 11.58 47.81
CA MET A 1 27.05 12.27 46.61
C MET A 1 27.94 11.94 45.43
N SER A 2 27.45 11.15 44.48
CA SER A 2 27.67 11.35 43.05
C SER A 2 26.82 10.34 42.28
N GLN A 3 25.70 10.84 41.77
CA GLN A 3 24.83 10.18 40.82
C GLN A 3 25.10 10.87 39.47
N SER A 4 25.65 10.15 38.50
CA SER A 4 25.60 10.54 37.07
C SER A 4 26.20 9.44 36.19
N SER A 5 25.44 8.36 35.97
CA SER A 5 25.65 7.54 34.77
C SER A 5 24.69 8.08 33.71
N HIS A 6 25.24 8.85 32.76
CA HIS A 6 24.49 9.39 31.64
C HIS A 6 24.06 8.24 30.75
N GLY A 7 22.74 8.03 30.65
CA GLY A 7 22.14 7.17 29.65
C GLY A 7 22.22 7.86 28.30
N ASP A 8 23.23 7.48 27.50
CA ASP A 8 23.25 7.77 26.07
C ASP A 8 22.09 7.02 25.41
N SER A 9 21.00 7.75 25.27
CA SER A 9 19.86 7.36 24.47
C SER A 9 20.29 7.52 23.01
N GLU A 10 20.90 6.47 22.44
CA GLU A 10 21.09 6.35 20.99
C GLU A 10 19.71 6.38 20.31
N HIS A 11 19.21 7.59 20.07
CA HIS A 11 18.13 7.85 19.13
C HIS A 11 18.67 7.45 17.75
N HIS A 12 18.46 6.20 17.35
CA HIS A 12 18.64 5.76 15.97
C HIS A 12 17.52 6.38 15.11
N VAL A 13 17.54 7.71 14.98
CA VAL A 13 16.76 8.45 14.01
C VAL A 13 17.29 8.04 12.65
N VAL A 14 16.53 7.19 11.96
CA VAL A 14 16.75 6.87 10.56
C VAL A 14 17.00 8.17 9.79
N PRO A 15 18.13 8.29 9.06
CA PRO A 15 18.56 9.55 8.50
C PRO A 15 17.52 10.09 7.52
N LEU A 16 17.22 11.38 7.61
CA LEU A 16 16.21 12.07 6.77
C LEU A 16 16.42 11.85 5.26
N SER A 17 17.65 11.53 4.84
CA SER A 17 17.99 11.18 3.46
C SER A 17 17.22 9.95 2.94
N SER A 18 16.91 8.97 3.79
CA SER A 18 16.14 7.79 3.39
C SER A 18 14.70 8.16 3.01
N TYR A 19 14.09 9.07 3.77
CA TYR A 19 12.74 9.56 3.49
C TYR A 19 12.64 10.38 2.20
N GLN A 20 13.66 11.20 1.89
CA GLN A 20 13.68 11.99 0.65
C GLN A 20 13.77 11.11 -0.61
N LYS A 21 14.54 10.03 -0.57
CA LYS A 21 14.62 9.05 -1.68
C LYS A 21 13.28 8.35 -1.91
N VAL A 22 12.59 7.96 -0.84
CA VAL A 22 11.27 7.33 -0.95
C VAL A 22 10.22 8.31 -1.42
N LEU A 23 10.26 9.57 -0.96
CA LEU A 23 9.37 10.62 -1.46
C LEU A 23 9.52 10.82 -2.98
N GLY A 24 10.76 10.83 -3.48
CA GLY A 24 11.03 10.84 -4.92
C GLY A 24 10.44 9.64 -5.64
N ALA A 25 10.66 8.42 -5.12
CA ALA A 25 10.09 7.21 -5.70
C ALA A 25 8.55 7.24 -5.71
N LEU A 26 7.90 7.69 -4.63
CA LEU A 26 6.45 7.80 -4.53
C LEU A 26 5.88 8.83 -5.50
N LEU A 27 6.58 9.94 -5.74
CA LEU A 27 6.19 10.91 -6.77
C LEU A 27 6.27 10.29 -8.16
N VAL A 28 7.34 9.59 -8.49
CA VAL A 28 7.49 8.89 -9.79
C VAL A 28 6.36 7.87 -9.99
N LEU A 29 6.08 7.04 -8.98
CA LEU A 29 4.99 6.07 -9.06
C LEU A 29 3.62 6.75 -9.21
N THR A 30 3.42 7.91 -8.60
CA THR A 30 2.17 8.67 -8.70
C THR A 30 1.99 9.27 -10.10
N VAL A 31 3.05 9.82 -10.69
CA VAL A 31 3.04 10.28 -12.09
C VAL A 31 2.75 9.11 -13.02
N LEU A 32 3.35 7.94 -12.78
CA LEU A 32 3.09 6.74 -13.55
C LEU A 32 1.62 6.29 -13.43
N THR A 33 1.03 6.32 -12.23
CA THR A 33 -0.40 6.02 -12.05
C THR A 33 -1.30 6.99 -12.81
N VAL A 34 -0.99 8.30 -12.80
CA VAL A 34 -1.76 9.29 -13.55
C VAL A 34 -1.61 9.09 -15.06
N ALA A 35 -0.42 8.76 -15.54
CA ALA A 35 -0.17 8.48 -16.95
C ALA A 35 -0.91 7.22 -17.45
N VAL A 36 -1.06 6.22 -16.58
CA VAL A 36 -1.86 5.01 -16.84
C VAL A 36 -3.36 5.35 -16.78
N ALA A 37 -3.83 5.96 -15.69
CA ALA A 37 -5.25 6.27 -15.49
C ALA A 37 -5.82 7.31 -16.47
N LYS A 38 -5.02 8.32 -16.84
CA LYS A 38 -5.35 9.28 -17.90
C LYS A 38 -4.43 9.01 -19.07
N PRO A 39 -4.87 8.24 -20.08
CA PRO A 39 -4.02 7.92 -21.22
C PRO A 39 -3.71 9.21 -21.98
N VAL A 40 -2.50 9.74 -21.80
CA VAL A 40 -1.98 10.90 -22.55
C VAL A 40 -1.87 10.58 -24.05
N SER A 41 -1.89 9.28 -24.41
CA SER A 41 -1.69 8.74 -25.75
C SER A 41 -2.97 8.27 -26.47
N GLY A 42 -4.17 8.50 -25.93
CA GLY A 42 -5.44 8.15 -26.61
C GLY A 42 -5.71 6.64 -26.78
N PHE A 43 -4.92 5.78 -26.13
CA PHE A 43 -5.11 4.34 -26.13
C PHE A 43 -5.99 3.96 -24.93
N ASP A 44 -7.29 3.82 -25.17
CA ASP A 44 -8.23 3.39 -24.15
C ASP A 44 -8.21 1.86 -24.02
N ALA A 45 -7.29 1.35 -23.20
CA ALA A 45 -7.17 -0.09 -22.92
C ALA A 45 -8.32 -0.62 -22.02
N GLY A 46 -9.34 0.19 -21.73
CA GLY A 46 -10.53 -0.20 -20.98
C GLY A 46 -10.19 -0.91 -19.65
N MET A 47 -10.69 -2.13 -19.49
CA MET A 47 -10.53 -2.95 -18.27
C MET A 47 -9.07 -3.24 -17.90
N PHE A 48 -8.16 -3.31 -18.89
CA PHE A 48 -6.75 -3.61 -18.64
C PHE A 48 -6.04 -2.46 -17.90
N ASN A 49 -6.53 -1.23 -18.09
CA ASN A 49 -6.00 -0.05 -17.40
C ASN A 49 -6.19 -0.14 -15.88
N THR A 50 -7.34 -0.67 -15.45
CA THR A 50 -7.66 -0.87 -14.03
C THR A 50 -6.72 -1.87 -13.37
N PHE A 51 -6.41 -2.99 -14.04
CA PHE A 51 -5.47 -3.98 -13.53
C PHE A 51 -4.05 -3.42 -13.36
N ILE A 52 -3.58 -2.64 -14.35
CA ILE A 52 -2.28 -1.98 -14.28
C ILE A 52 -2.27 -0.94 -13.16
N ALA A 53 -3.30 -0.10 -13.06
CA ALA A 53 -3.42 0.91 -12.02
C ALA A 53 -3.41 0.30 -10.61
N PHE A 54 -4.12 -0.80 -10.39
CA PHE A 54 -4.13 -1.52 -9.11
C PHE A 54 -2.77 -2.16 -8.77
N SER A 55 -2.07 -2.66 -9.78
CA SER A 55 -0.71 -3.20 -9.61
C SER A 55 0.28 -2.11 -9.15
N ILE A 56 0.26 -0.94 -9.81
CA ILE A 56 1.10 0.20 -9.42
C ILE A 56 0.74 0.69 -8.02
N ALA A 57 -0.56 0.77 -7.71
CA ALA A 57 -1.03 1.16 -6.38
C ALA A 57 -0.55 0.19 -5.29
N THR A 58 -0.52 -1.12 -5.56
CA THR A 58 0.00 -2.14 -4.63
C THR A 58 1.50 -1.93 -4.37
N ILE A 59 2.31 -1.71 -5.42
CA ILE A 59 3.75 -1.45 -5.28
C ILE A 59 3.98 -0.18 -4.44
N LYS A 60 3.22 0.89 -4.70
CA LYS A 60 3.26 2.12 -3.92
C LYS A 60 2.96 1.86 -2.45
N ALA A 61 1.89 1.11 -2.16
CA ALA A 61 1.51 0.76 -0.79
C ALA A 61 2.61 -0.03 -0.07
N VAL A 62 3.20 -1.05 -0.72
CA VAL A 62 4.31 -1.84 -0.15
C VAL A 62 5.52 -0.97 0.16
N LEU A 63 5.87 -0.03 -0.72
CA LEU A 63 6.99 0.88 -0.50
C LEU A 63 6.75 1.81 0.70
N VAL A 64 5.52 2.32 0.87
CA VAL A 64 5.13 3.12 2.04
C VAL A 64 5.21 2.28 3.32
N LEU A 65 4.68 1.06 3.30
CA LEU A 65 4.69 0.16 4.45
C LEU A 65 6.11 -0.21 4.89
N ALA A 66 6.98 -0.55 3.94
CA ALA A 66 8.34 -0.97 4.23
C ALA A 66 9.20 0.15 4.86
N ILE A 67 9.00 1.41 4.45
CA ILE A 67 9.89 2.51 4.85
C ILE A 67 9.23 3.50 5.83
N PHE A 68 8.04 4.03 5.52
CA PHE A 68 7.38 5.02 6.37
C PHE A 68 6.75 4.41 7.61
N MET A 69 6.14 3.23 7.45
CA MET A 69 5.53 2.53 8.57
C MET A 69 6.55 1.75 9.41
N GLY A 70 7.84 1.87 9.10
CA GLY A 70 8.90 1.22 9.84
C GLY A 70 8.91 -0.30 9.70
N LEU A 71 8.06 -0.93 8.89
CA LEU A 71 7.85 -2.37 8.90
C LEU A 71 9.12 -3.18 8.62
N LYS A 72 10.07 -2.62 7.85
CA LYS A 72 11.40 -3.21 7.62
C LYS A 72 12.34 -3.10 8.82
N TYR A 73 12.19 -2.05 9.62
CA TYR A 73 13.04 -1.69 10.77
C TYR A 73 12.48 -2.21 12.09
N ASP A 74 11.18 -2.48 12.14
CA ASP A 74 10.46 -2.98 13.30
C ASP A 74 10.53 -4.52 13.44
N LYS A 75 10.06 -5.02 14.58
CA LYS A 75 10.02 -6.47 14.88
C LYS A 75 9.17 -7.22 13.85
N LYS A 76 9.63 -8.42 13.47
CA LYS A 76 8.92 -9.33 12.53
C LYS A 76 7.45 -9.62 12.91
N LEU A 77 7.09 -9.45 14.18
CA LEU A 77 5.72 -9.56 14.68
C LEU A 77 4.74 -8.61 13.97
N TYR A 78 5.14 -7.37 13.69
CA TYR A 78 4.27 -6.41 13.00
C TYR A 78 4.00 -6.81 11.54
N LEU A 79 4.98 -7.42 10.88
CA LEU A 79 4.82 -7.96 9.53
C LEU A 79 3.80 -9.10 9.53
N VAL A 80 3.84 -9.99 10.52
CA VAL A 80 2.88 -11.10 10.64
C VAL A 80 1.46 -10.59 10.87
N ILE A 81 1.28 -9.61 11.77
CA ILE A 81 -0.03 -8.98 12.01
C ILE A 81 -0.57 -8.34 10.73
N PHE A 82 0.29 -7.61 10.00
CA PHE A 82 -0.09 -7.00 8.73
C PHE A 82 -0.49 -8.05 7.68
N LEU A 83 0.28 -9.14 7.54
CA LEU A 83 -0.05 -10.25 6.63
C LEU A 83 -1.38 -10.91 6.99
N THR A 84 -1.68 -11.10 8.28
CA THR A 84 -2.98 -11.64 8.71
C THR A 84 -4.12 -10.69 8.33
N GLY A 85 -3.92 -9.38 8.46
CA GLY A 85 -4.90 -8.38 7.99
C GLY A 85 -5.12 -8.45 6.47
N ILE A 86 -4.05 -8.55 5.68
CA ILE A 86 -4.14 -8.69 4.22
C ILE A 86 -4.81 -10.00 3.81
N PHE A 87 -4.52 -11.09 4.52
CA PHE A 87 -5.15 -12.39 4.30
C PHE A 87 -6.66 -12.30 4.51
N PHE A 88 -7.08 -11.70 5.63
CA PHE A 88 -8.50 -11.53 5.93
C PHE A 88 -9.20 -10.60 4.93
N LEU A 89 -8.52 -9.53 4.48
CA LEU A 89 -9.00 -8.66 3.39
C LEU A 89 -9.29 -9.48 2.14
N ILE A 90 -8.32 -10.27 1.66
CA ILE A 90 -8.46 -11.06 0.43
C ILE A 90 -9.63 -12.05 0.54
N VAL A 91 -9.78 -12.70 1.70
CA VAL A 91 -10.90 -13.61 1.96
C VAL A 91 -12.24 -12.87 1.90
N MET A 92 -12.39 -11.77 2.65
CA MET A 92 -13.62 -10.96 2.65
C MET A 92 -13.94 -10.40 1.26
N PHE A 93 -12.93 -9.88 0.55
CA PHE A 93 -13.08 -9.34 -0.79
C PHE A 93 -13.55 -10.42 -1.78
N SER A 94 -12.96 -11.61 -1.71
CA SER A 94 -13.37 -12.74 -2.54
C SER A 94 -14.82 -13.13 -2.26
N PHE A 95 -15.23 -13.17 -0.99
CA PHE A 95 -16.63 -13.41 -0.61
C PHE A 95 -17.57 -12.34 -1.14
N SER A 96 -17.23 -11.05 -1.04
CA SER A 96 -18.06 -9.98 -1.62
C SER A 96 -18.20 -10.08 -3.12
N VAL A 97 -17.12 -10.45 -3.83
CA VAL A 97 -17.16 -10.67 -5.27
C VAL A 97 -18.04 -11.86 -5.63
N LEU A 98 -17.92 -12.99 -4.90
CA LEU A 98 -18.78 -14.16 -5.09
C LEU A 98 -20.25 -13.84 -4.82
N ASP A 99 -20.55 -13.04 -3.79
CA ASP A 99 -21.90 -12.58 -3.46
C ASP A 99 -22.52 -11.80 -4.63
N ILE A 100 -21.77 -10.88 -5.22
CA ILE A 100 -22.21 -10.12 -6.40
C ILE A 100 -22.48 -11.04 -7.60
N TYR A 101 -21.61 -12.03 -7.84
CA TYR A 101 -21.77 -12.96 -8.96
C TYR A 101 -22.95 -13.92 -8.80
N THR A 102 -23.25 -14.35 -7.57
CA THR A 102 -24.40 -15.22 -7.30
C THR A 102 -25.71 -14.46 -7.14
N ARG A 103 -25.67 -13.12 -7.13
CA ARG A 103 -26.85 -12.27 -6.93
C ARG A 103 -27.79 -12.40 -8.13
N ILE A 104 -29.00 -12.91 -7.88
CA ILE A 104 -30.08 -12.94 -8.87
C ILE A 104 -30.68 -11.54 -8.96
N TYR A 105 -30.60 -10.92 -10.15
CA TYR A 105 -31.25 -9.64 -10.43
C TYR A 105 -32.77 -9.85 -10.53
N VAL A 106 -33.50 -9.51 -9.46
CA VAL A 106 -34.96 -9.44 -9.49
C VAL A 106 -35.33 -8.05 -9.98
N ASN A 107 -35.76 -7.93 -11.24
CA ASN A 107 -36.31 -6.69 -11.78
C ASN A 107 -37.70 -6.46 -11.17
N PRO A 108 -37.97 -5.30 -10.54
CA PRO A 108 -39.31 -4.96 -10.08
C PRO A 108 -40.23 -4.77 -11.29
N THR A 109 -41.31 -5.54 -11.38
CA THR A 109 -42.29 -5.47 -12.48
C THR A 109 -43.41 -4.48 -12.18
N LEU A 110 -43.06 -3.20 -11.95
CA LEU A 110 -44.02 -2.09 -11.86
C LEU A 110 -43.64 -0.98 -12.84
#